data_AF-A0A199UF80-F1
#
_entry.id   AF-A0A199UF80-F1
#
_cell.length_a   1.000
_cell.length_b   1.000
_cell.length_c   1.000
_cell.angle_alpha   90.00
_cell.angle_beta   90.00
_cell.angle_gamma   90.00
#
_symmetry.space_group_name_H-M   'P 1'
#
loop_
_entity.id
_entity.type
_entity.pdbx_description
1 polymer ?
#
loop_
_entity_poly.entity_id
_entity_poly.type
_entity_poly.pdbx_seq_one_letter_code
_entity_poly.pdbx_strand_id
1 'polypeptide(L)'
;MRSMLECAITLLRSRGGYGNVAESLASRIDELAKMRRMTLFAPDDLSAPTPLHLAILRLLVVPDRLLTHADLLRAPPGTELPSLHPRKRVAIKWGGAGIRAGSGFFRIREPDLAIIDERIAIHGVERSFLSHVPPMLLLESPLPGWEAAEGRGVCGAADAMQWIEAPGRAATIDLDDNDAP
;
A
#
# COMPACT_ATOMS: atom_id res chain seq x y z
N MET A 1 13.42 8.48 11.43
CA MET A 1 12.94 7.32 10.66
C MET A 1 12.05 6.39 11.50
N ARG A 2 12.45 5.97 12.71
CA ARG A 2 11.63 5.07 13.55
C ARG A 2 10.16 5.52 13.71
N SER A 3 9.92 6.76 14.13
CA SER A 3 8.54 7.27 14.28
C SER A 3 7.74 7.32 12.97
N MET A 4 8.41 7.54 11.84
CA MET A 4 7.77 7.52 10.51
C MET A 4 7.38 6.09 10.12
N LEU A 5 8.20 5.10 10.49
CA LEU A 5 7.88 3.68 10.31
C LEU A 5 6.72 3.25 11.22
N GLU A 6 6.67 3.71 12.47
CA GLU A 6 5.54 3.49 13.38
C GLU A 6 4.24 4.08 12.84
N CYS A 7 4.30 5.29 12.27
CA CYS A 7 3.20 5.84 11.49
C CYS A 7 2.83 4.87 10.36
N ALA A 8 3.79 4.51 9.50
CA ALA A 8 3.53 3.70 8.32
C ALA A 8 2.83 2.38 8.69
N ILE A 9 3.29 1.73 9.76
CA ILE A 9 2.71 0.50 10.30
C ILE A 9 1.27 0.74 10.77
N THR A 10 1.02 1.85 11.49
CA THR A 10 -0.33 2.19 11.97
C THR A 10 -1.28 2.47 10.81
N LEU A 11 -0.82 3.19 9.78
CA LEU A 11 -1.58 3.47 8.57
C LEU A 11 -1.91 2.19 7.79
N LEU A 12 -0.94 1.29 7.60
CA LEU A 12 -1.16 0.02 6.91
C LEU A 12 -2.16 -0.87 7.67
N ARG A 13 -2.14 -0.84 9.01
CA ARG A 13 -3.13 -1.54 9.85
C ARG A 13 -4.52 -0.94 9.74
N SER A 14 -4.64 0.38 9.70
CA SER A 14 -5.94 1.06 9.68
C SER A 14 -6.64 0.99 8.32
N ARG A 15 -5.88 0.95 7.21
CA ARG A 15 -6.45 0.89 5.84
C ARG A 15 -7.10 -0.46 5.53
N GLY A 16 -6.71 -1.53 6.24
CA GLY A 16 -7.15 -2.90 5.97
C GLY A 16 -6.47 -3.52 4.74
N GLY A 17 -6.27 -4.84 4.75
CA GLY A 17 -5.68 -5.56 3.62
C GLY A 17 -4.15 -5.48 3.48
N TYR A 18 -3.45 -4.83 4.43
CA TYR A 18 -1.99 -4.76 4.48
C TYR A 18 -1.41 -5.19 5.85
N GLY A 19 -2.17 -5.97 6.63
CA GLY A 19 -1.82 -6.36 7.99
C GLY A 19 -0.52 -7.17 8.05
N ASN A 20 -0.34 -8.10 7.11
CA ASN A 20 0.83 -8.97 7.05
C ASN A 20 2.11 -8.17 6.75
N VAL A 21 2.01 -7.12 5.94
CA VAL A 21 3.14 -6.22 5.65
C VAL A 21 3.43 -5.35 6.88
N ALA A 22 2.40 -4.80 7.52
CA ALA A 22 2.55 -3.97 8.71
C ALA A 22 3.23 -4.73 9.86
N GLU A 23 2.85 -5.99 10.09
CA GLU A 23 3.51 -6.86 11.07
C GLU A 23 4.98 -7.13 10.71
N SER A 24 5.25 -7.39 9.44
CA SER A 24 6.61 -7.63 8.96
C SER A 24 7.51 -6.41 9.13
N LEU A 25 6.99 -5.21 8.85
CA LEU A 25 7.69 -3.93 9.10
C LEU A 25 7.95 -3.72 10.58
N ALA A 26 6.95 -3.98 11.44
CA ALA A 26 7.07 -3.84 12.89
C ALA A 26 8.20 -4.71 13.46
N SER A 27 8.34 -5.95 12.97
CA SER A 27 9.40 -6.87 13.38
C SER A 27 10.83 -6.43 13.00
N ARG A 28 10.96 -5.45 12.10
CA ARG A 28 12.24 -5.02 11.50
C ARG A 28 12.49 -3.52 11.58
N ILE A 29 11.78 -2.83 12.47
CA ILE A 29 11.84 -1.37 12.54
C ILE A 29 13.27 -0.85 12.76
N ASP A 30 14.10 -1.56 13.54
CA ASP A 30 15.49 -1.15 13.80
C ASP A 30 16.41 -1.31 12.59
N GLU A 31 16.14 -2.29 11.72
CA GLU A 31 16.86 -2.44 10.46
C GLU A 31 16.44 -1.35 9.48
N LEU A 32 15.13 -1.10 9.39
CA LEU A 32 14.57 -0.12 8.47
C LEU A 32 14.88 1.32 8.88
N ALA A 33 14.95 1.60 10.18
CA ALA A 33 15.23 2.93 10.72
C ALA A 33 16.65 3.44 10.42
N LYS A 34 17.58 2.56 10.02
CA LYS A 34 18.95 2.92 9.64
C LYS A 34 19.03 3.60 8.26
N MET A 35 18.01 3.42 7.42
CA MET A 35 17.97 4.02 6.08
C MET A 35 17.63 5.51 6.14
N ARG A 36 18.11 6.28 5.15
CA ARG A 36 17.80 7.71 5.08
C ARG A 36 16.43 7.97 4.46
N ARG A 37 16.08 7.17 3.45
CA ARG A 37 14.81 7.16 2.71
C ARG A 37 14.51 5.72 2.27
N MET A 38 13.27 5.39 1.96
CA MET A 38 12.92 4.10 1.37
C MET A 38 11.64 4.17 0.53
N THR A 39 11.53 3.24 -0.41
CA THR A 39 10.28 2.94 -1.11
C THR A 39 9.88 1.51 -0.78
N LEU A 40 8.64 1.31 -0.36
CA LEU A 40 8.07 0.01 -0.04
C LEU A 40 6.98 -0.34 -1.04
N PHE A 41 7.11 -1.51 -1.66
CA PHE A 41 6.03 -2.13 -2.41
C PHE A 41 5.28 -3.09 -1.47
N ALA A 42 4.14 -2.64 -0.95
CA ALA A 42 3.36 -3.36 0.05
C ALA A 42 2.37 -4.32 -0.64
N PRO A 43 2.60 -5.64 -0.64
CA PRO A 43 1.63 -6.59 -1.16
C PRO A 43 0.37 -6.61 -0.29
N ASP A 44 -0.80 -6.73 -0.90
CA ASP A 44 -2.02 -6.98 -0.14
C ASP A 44 -1.97 -8.35 0.55
N ASP A 45 -2.79 -8.52 1.59
CA ASP A 45 -2.85 -9.73 2.41
C ASP A 45 -3.29 -10.96 1.58
N LEU A 46 -3.96 -10.77 0.45
CA LEU A 46 -4.30 -11.86 -0.48
C LEU A 46 -3.06 -12.34 -1.28
N SER A 47 -2.21 -11.40 -1.69
CA SER A 47 -0.95 -11.67 -2.41
C SER A 47 0.15 -12.19 -1.49
N ALA A 48 0.03 -11.91 -0.19
CA ALA A 48 0.91 -12.36 0.87
C ALA A 48 0.08 -12.82 2.09
N PRO A 49 -0.51 -14.04 2.06
CA PRO A 49 -1.48 -14.53 3.06
C PRO A 49 -0.89 -14.84 4.44
N THR A 50 0.43 -14.84 4.56
CA THR A 50 1.13 -14.95 5.85
C THR A 50 1.97 -13.70 6.06
N PRO A 51 2.35 -13.38 7.32
CA PRO A 51 3.37 -12.37 7.58
C PRO A 51 4.52 -12.55 6.61
N LEU A 52 4.81 -11.48 5.87
CA LEU A 52 5.71 -11.53 4.74
C LEU A 52 7.08 -12.00 5.21
N HIS A 53 7.50 -13.17 4.71
CA HIS A 53 8.79 -13.73 5.10
C HIS A 53 9.89 -12.68 4.90
N LEU A 54 10.80 -12.55 5.85
CA LEU A 54 11.79 -11.47 5.90
C LEU A 54 12.62 -11.33 4.61
N ALA A 55 12.97 -12.45 4.00
CA ALA A 55 13.67 -12.47 2.72
C ALA A 55 12.85 -11.84 1.60
N ILE A 56 11.52 -11.96 1.62
CA ILE A 56 10.61 -11.34 0.66
C ILE A 56 10.41 -9.85 0.97
N LEU A 57 10.23 -9.48 2.24
CA LEU A 57 10.15 -8.06 2.62
C LEU A 57 11.39 -7.28 2.13
N ARG A 58 12.59 -7.85 2.32
CA ARG A 58 13.83 -7.26 1.82
C ARG A 58 13.89 -7.08 0.30
N LEU A 59 13.12 -7.85 -0.46
CA LEU A 59 13.02 -7.70 -1.91
C LEU A 59 12.03 -6.63 -2.33
N LEU A 60 11.09 -6.25 -1.47
CA LEU A 60 10.06 -5.26 -1.77
C LEU A 60 10.39 -3.88 -1.22
N VAL A 61 11.50 -3.75 -0.49
CA VAL A 61 12.04 -2.48 -0.01
C VAL A 61 13.19 -2.04 -0.91
N VAL A 62 13.07 -0.83 -1.45
CA VAL A 62 14.15 -0.12 -2.15
C VAL A 62 14.80 0.86 -1.18
N PRO A 63 16.05 0.61 -0.75
CA PRO A 63 16.74 1.45 0.22
C PRO A 63 17.22 2.77 -0.39
N ASP A 64 17.26 3.82 0.43
CA ASP A 64 17.82 5.14 0.18
C ASP A 64 17.28 5.91 -1.04
N ARG A 65 16.11 5.48 -1.53
CA ARG A 65 15.37 6.13 -2.62
C ARG A 65 13.91 6.32 -2.22
N LEU A 66 13.42 7.53 -2.46
CA LEU A 66 12.00 7.83 -2.45
C LEU A 66 11.57 7.86 -3.92
N LEU A 67 10.70 6.94 -4.32
CA LEU A 67 10.16 6.85 -5.67
C LEU A 67 8.67 7.07 -5.54
N THR A 68 8.17 8.17 -6.09
CA THR A 68 6.73 8.39 -6.23
C THR A 68 6.21 7.64 -7.45
N HIS A 69 4.90 7.54 -7.61
CA HIS A 69 4.32 6.93 -8.80
C HIS A 69 4.77 7.65 -10.08
N ALA A 70 4.86 8.99 -10.04
CA ALA A 70 5.38 9.76 -11.15
C ALA A 70 6.83 9.38 -11.51
N ASP A 71 7.67 9.09 -10.52
CA ASP A 71 9.06 8.65 -10.76
C ASP A 71 9.10 7.25 -11.36
N LEU A 72 8.22 6.36 -10.91
CA LEU A 72 8.10 5.00 -11.45
C LEU A 72 7.64 5.04 -12.92
N LEU A 73 6.67 5.89 -13.27
CA LEU A 73 6.17 6.05 -14.64
C LEU A 73 7.20 6.64 -15.60
N ARG A 74 8.05 7.55 -15.10
CA ARG A 74 9.14 8.14 -15.90
C ARG A 74 10.31 7.18 -16.08
N ALA A 75 10.45 6.19 -15.22
CA ALA A 75 11.54 5.24 -15.31
C ALA A 75 11.38 4.30 -16.52
N PRO A 76 12.44 4.09 -17.32
CA PRO A 76 12.38 3.14 -18.43
C PRO A 76 11.97 1.73 -17.95
N PRO A 77 11.10 1.02 -18.68
CA PRO A 77 10.81 -0.39 -18.39
C PRO A 77 12.11 -1.21 -18.35
N GLY A 78 12.24 -2.07 -17.35
CA GLY A 78 13.44 -2.86 -17.12
C GLY A 78 14.49 -2.19 -16.22
N THR A 79 14.28 -0.94 -15.80
CA THR A 79 15.17 -0.27 -14.84
C THR A 79 15.32 -1.09 -13.57
N GLU A 80 16.56 -1.43 -13.21
CA GLU A 80 16.88 -2.18 -12.00
C GLU A 80 17.18 -1.24 -10.83
N LEU A 81 16.39 -1.38 -9.77
CA LEU A 81 16.53 -0.69 -8.51
C LEU A 81 17.22 -1.60 -7.48
N PRO A 82 18.05 -1.04 -6.58
CA PRO A 82 18.56 -1.80 -5.45
C PRO A 82 17.39 -2.30 -4.59
N SER A 83 17.57 -3.46 -3.96
CA SER A 83 16.66 -3.92 -2.90
C SER A 83 17.43 -4.04 -1.59
N LEU A 84 16.73 -4.12 -0.47
CA LEU A 84 17.34 -4.39 0.83
C LEU A 84 17.98 -5.79 0.89
N HIS A 85 17.64 -6.68 -0.05
CA HIS A 85 18.35 -7.94 -0.23
C HIS A 85 19.67 -7.72 -1.00
N PRO A 86 20.84 -8.07 -0.44
CA PRO A 86 22.15 -7.63 -0.95
C PRO A 86 22.51 -8.12 -2.36
N ARG A 87 21.90 -9.22 -2.80
CA ARG A 87 22.18 -9.86 -4.11
C ARG A 87 21.04 -9.79 -5.12
N LYS A 88 19.93 -9.13 -4.77
CA LYS A 88 18.73 -9.12 -5.61
C LYS A 88 18.29 -7.67 -5.85
N ARG A 89 17.63 -7.45 -6.97
CA ARG A 89 17.18 -6.13 -7.44
C ARG A 89 15.69 -6.18 -7.74
N VAL A 90 15.06 -5.02 -7.65
CA VAL A 90 13.68 -4.82 -8.10
C VAL A 90 13.74 -4.22 -9.49
N ALA A 91 13.11 -4.85 -10.48
CA ALA A 91 13.05 -4.29 -11.83
C ALA A 91 11.69 -3.63 -12.06
N ILE A 92 11.69 -2.40 -12.55
CA ILE A 92 10.47 -1.72 -12.98
C ILE A 92 9.94 -2.42 -14.23
N LYS A 93 8.62 -2.64 -14.27
CA LYS A 93 7.91 -3.28 -15.37
C LYS A 93 6.76 -2.41 -15.83
N TRP A 94 6.30 -2.70 -17.05
CA TRP A 94 5.06 -2.12 -17.60
C TRP A 94 5.01 -0.59 -17.55
N GLY A 95 6.11 0.09 -17.87
CA GLY A 95 6.17 1.55 -17.88
C GLY A 95 5.90 2.19 -16.51
N GLY A 96 6.29 1.53 -15.41
CA GLY A 96 6.08 2.04 -14.06
C GLY A 96 4.81 1.54 -13.38
N ALA A 97 3.95 0.80 -14.08
CA ALA A 97 2.71 0.23 -13.52
C ALA A 97 2.93 -1.07 -12.70
N GLY A 98 4.16 -1.54 -12.60
CA GLY A 98 4.48 -2.70 -11.77
C GLY A 98 5.97 -2.96 -11.62
N ILE A 99 6.28 -4.01 -10.88
CA ILE A 99 7.64 -4.40 -10.55
C ILE A 99 7.84 -5.91 -10.65
N ARG A 100 9.09 -6.32 -10.81
CA ARG A 100 9.56 -7.69 -10.62
C ARG A 100 10.50 -7.72 -9.44
N ALA A 101 10.19 -8.53 -8.43
CA ALA A 101 11.02 -8.74 -7.25
C ALA A 101 11.31 -10.23 -7.07
N GLY A 102 12.57 -10.62 -7.27
CA GLY A 102 12.93 -12.04 -7.35
C GLY A 102 12.25 -12.73 -8.55
N SER A 103 11.52 -13.81 -8.29
CA SER A 103 10.69 -14.54 -9.27
C SER A 103 9.25 -14.01 -9.35
N GLY A 104 8.84 -13.13 -8.44
CA GLY A 104 7.48 -12.58 -8.39
C GLY A 104 7.31 -11.35 -9.27
N PHE A 105 6.13 -11.21 -9.86
CA PHE A 105 5.68 -10.02 -10.57
C PHE A 105 4.54 -9.40 -9.77
N PHE A 106 4.60 -8.08 -9.61
CA PHE A 106 3.60 -7.35 -8.83
C PHE A 106 3.10 -6.16 -9.65
N ARG A 107 1.78 -6.03 -9.76
CA ARG A 107 1.13 -4.84 -10.33
C ARG A 107 0.94 -3.82 -9.23
N ILE A 108 1.22 -2.56 -9.52
CA ILE A 108 0.88 -1.47 -8.60
C ILE A 108 -0.61 -1.22 -8.73
N ARG A 109 -1.34 -1.52 -7.65
CA ARG A 109 -2.80 -1.34 -7.56
C ARG A 109 -3.14 0.00 -6.94
N GLU A 110 -2.42 0.35 -5.88
CA GLU A 110 -2.60 1.61 -5.14
C GLU A 110 -1.29 2.40 -5.15
N PRO A 111 -1.05 3.21 -6.21
CA PRO A 111 0.13 4.07 -6.27
C PRO A 111 0.09 5.14 -5.18
N ASP A 112 1.25 5.52 -4.64
CA ASP A 112 1.40 6.55 -3.59
C ASP A 112 0.44 6.34 -2.41
N LEU A 113 0.24 5.08 -2.02
CA LEU A 113 -0.58 4.62 -0.89
C LEU A 113 -0.35 5.50 0.35
N ALA A 114 0.92 5.79 0.62
CA ALA A 114 1.33 6.78 1.61
C ALA A 114 2.68 7.37 1.21
N ILE A 115 2.84 8.67 1.42
CA ILE A 115 4.13 9.37 1.38
C ILE A 115 4.31 10.04 2.74
N ILE A 116 5.29 9.58 3.51
CA ILE A 116 5.49 10.01 4.90
C ILE A 116 6.80 10.79 4.97
N ASP A 117 6.69 12.08 5.34
CA ASP A 117 7.80 12.99 5.59
C ASP A 117 8.84 13.04 4.46
N GLU A 118 8.42 12.84 3.20
CA GLU A 118 9.31 12.71 2.03
C GLU A 118 10.45 11.67 2.20
N ARG A 119 10.24 10.71 3.10
CA ARG A 119 11.25 9.73 3.50
C ARG A 119 10.80 8.31 3.26
N ILE A 120 9.50 8.05 3.34
CA ILE A 120 8.92 6.74 3.04
C ILE A 120 7.87 6.93 1.96
N ALA A 121 8.03 6.24 0.83
CA ALA A 121 6.98 6.08 -0.18
C ALA A 121 6.47 4.64 -0.09
N ILE A 122 5.15 4.47 -0.07
CA ILE A 122 4.51 3.16 -0.03
C ILE A 122 3.60 3.05 -1.25
N HIS A 123 3.72 1.96 -1.99
CA HIS A 123 2.80 1.60 -3.07
C HIS A 123 2.15 0.28 -2.73
N GLY A 124 0.82 0.24 -2.77
CA GLY A 124 0.08 -1.01 -2.67
C GLY A 124 0.23 -1.81 -3.95
N VAL A 125 0.65 -3.07 -3.82
CA VAL A 125 0.86 -3.96 -4.96
C VAL A 125 0.08 -5.25 -4.80
N GLU A 126 -0.27 -5.87 -5.92
CA GLU A 126 -0.90 -7.18 -5.97
C GLU A 126 -0.03 -8.13 -6.78
N ARG A 127 -0.01 -9.41 -6.42
CA ARG A 127 0.72 -10.42 -7.20
C ARG A 127 0.04 -10.59 -8.55
N SER A 128 0.79 -10.34 -9.62
CA SER A 128 0.32 -10.62 -10.97
C SER A 128 0.70 -12.04 -11.37
N PHE A 129 -0.29 -12.81 -11.82
CA PHE A 129 -0.08 -14.13 -12.44
C PHE A 129 0.39 -14.01 -13.89
N LEU A 130 0.37 -12.81 -14.47
CA LEU A 130 0.69 -12.55 -15.87
C LEU A 130 2.13 -12.04 -15.98
N SER A 131 3.09 -12.96 -15.97
CA SER A 131 4.53 -12.63 -16.04
C SER A 131 4.97 -11.95 -17.36
N HIS A 132 4.13 -11.98 -18.40
CA HIS A 132 4.49 -11.54 -19.76
C HIS A 132 3.51 -10.57 -20.43
N VAL A 133 2.37 -10.23 -19.80
CA VAL A 133 1.36 -9.37 -20.43
C VAL A 133 1.36 -7.99 -19.78
N PRO A 134 1.67 -6.90 -20.49
CA PRO A 134 1.50 -5.56 -19.94
C PRO A 134 0.03 -5.29 -19.59
N PRO A 135 -0.26 -4.67 -18.42
CA PRO A 135 -1.62 -4.37 -17.96
C PRO A 135 -2.43 -3.48 -18.92
N MET A 136 -1.77 -2.80 -19.87
CA MET A 136 -2.42 -2.08 -20.97
C MET A 136 -3.22 -3.00 -21.90
N LEU A 137 -2.86 -4.29 -22.00
CA LEU A 137 -3.60 -5.27 -22.82
C LEU A 137 -4.80 -5.90 -22.07
N LEU A 138 -5.12 -5.41 -20.87
CA LEU A 138 -6.26 -5.88 -20.06
C LEU A 138 -7.39 -4.86 -19.96
N LEU A 139 -7.30 -3.71 -20.65
CA LEU A 139 -8.33 -2.66 -20.62
C LEU A 139 -9.46 -2.91 -21.64
N GLU A 140 -9.89 -4.18 -21.80
CA GLU A 140 -11.11 -4.54 -22.53
C GLU A 140 -12.00 -5.46 -21.69
N SER A 141 -12.15 -5.14 -20.41
CA SER A 141 -13.23 -5.71 -19.60
C SER A 141 -13.74 -4.63 -18.64
N PRO A 142 -15.03 -4.26 -18.71
CA PRO A 142 -15.60 -3.25 -17.82
C PRO A 142 -15.61 -3.82 -16.41
N LEU A 143 -14.78 -3.27 -15.53
CA LEU A 143 -14.88 -3.56 -14.10
C LEU A 143 -16.12 -2.85 -13.53
N PRO A 144 -16.92 -3.51 -12.67
CA PRO A 144 -18.03 -2.85 -11.98
C PRO A 144 -17.48 -1.79 -11.02
N GLY A 145 -18.12 -0.63 -11.02
CA GLY A 145 -17.69 0.56 -10.30
C GLY A 145 -17.44 0.31 -8.82
N TRP A 146 -16.29 0.76 -8.34
CA TRP A 146 -16.06 1.02 -6.93
C TRP A 146 -15.58 2.47 -6.83
N GLU A 147 -16.41 3.28 -6.18
CA GLU A 147 -16.18 4.70 -5.95
C GLU A 147 -14.90 4.93 -5.15
N ALA A 148 -14.24 6.04 -5.49
CA ALA A 148 -13.03 6.53 -4.86
C ALA A 148 -13.30 6.87 -3.37
N ALA A 149 -12.74 6.08 -2.47
CA ALA A 149 -12.57 6.50 -1.09
C ALA A 149 -11.30 7.36 -0.99
N GLU A 150 -11.46 8.68 -1.11
CA GLU A 150 -10.45 9.65 -0.72
C GLU A 150 -10.26 9.62 0.80
N GLY A 151 -9.23 8.89 1.25
CA GLY A 151 -8.77 8.91 2.63
C GLY A 151 -7.28 9.21 2.66
N ARG A 152 -6.90 10.49 2.60
CA ARG A 152 -5.51 10.92 2.85
C ARG A 152 -5.22 10.76 4.35
N GLY A 153 -4.74 9.58 4.74
CA GLY A 153 -4.16 9.37 6.06
C GLY A 153 -2.82 10.09 6.15
N VAL A 154 -2.82 11.31 6.68
CA VAL A 154 -1.59 12.04 7.01
C VAL A 154 -1.22 11.68 8.44
N CYS A 155 -0.04 11.09 8.65
CA CYS A 155 0.54 11.05 9.97
C CYS A 155 1.43 12.28 10.16
N GLY A 156 0.82 13.34 10.68
CA GLY A 156 1.55 14.44 11.29
C GLY A 156 1.97 14.05 12.71
N ALA A 157 3.24 14.25 13.04
CA ALA A 157 3.60 14.45 14.44
C ALA A 157 2.98 15.78 14.87
N ALA A 158 2.20 15.76 15.96
CA ALA A 158 1.31 16.82 16.47
C ALA A 158 -0.09 16.87 15.80
N ASP A 159 -0.99 15.99 16.21
CA ASP A 159 -2.08 16.39 17.11
C ASP A 159 -2.79 15.16 17.67
N ALA A 160 -2.82 15.07 19.00
CA ALA A 160 -3.64 14.14 19.73
C ALA A 160 -5.03 14.78 19.92
N MET A 161 -6.07 13.93 19.92
CA MET A 161 -7.45 14.27 20.33
C MET A 161 -8.23 15.27 19.46
N GLN A 162 -9.08 14.77 18.58
CA GLN A 162 -10.52 15.07 18.66
C GLN A 162 -11.32 14.05 17.86
N TRP A 163 -11.90 13.06 18.57
CA TRP A 163 -13.04 12.34 18.04
C TRP A 163 -14.24 13.27 18.21
N ILE A 164 -14.73 13.84 17.11
CA ILE A 164 -15.96 14.61 17.09
C ILE A 164 -17.12 13.65 17.27
N GLU A 165 -17.83 13.80 18.38
CA GLU A 165 -19.18 13.26 18.60
C GLU A 165 -20.11 13.73 17.47
N ALA A 166 -20.77 12.80 16.79
CA ALA A 166 -21.89 13.12 15.91
C ALA A 166 -23.17 13.30 16.76
N PRO A 167 -23.90 14.43 16.66
CA PRO A 167 -25.17 14.60 17.35
C PRO A 167 -26.35 14.19 16.44
N GLY A 168 -27.18 13.25 16.92
CA GLY A 168 -28.63 13.10 16.67
C GLY A 168 -29.17 12.97 15.23
N ARG A 169 -30.35 12.41 14.93
CA ARG A 169 -31.41 11.77 15.72
C ARG A 169 -32.44 11.18 14.74
N ALA A 170 -32.95 9.98 15.08
CA ALA A 170 -34.28 9.39 14.85
C ALA A 170 -34.90 9.22 13.44
N ALA A 171 -35.38 8.00 13.19
CA ALA A 171 -36.80 7.76 12.91
C ALA A 171 -37.22 6.39 13.47
N THR A 172 -38.07 6.43 14.49
CA THR A 172 -38.91 5.32 14.97
C THR A 172 -40.01 5.08 13.94
N ILE A 173 -40.32 3.82 13.65
CA ILE A 173 -41.46 3.44 12.81
C ILE A 173 -42.59 3.08 13.77
N ASP A 174 -43.57 3.97 13.85
CA ASP A 174 -44.89 3.69 14.42
C ASP A 174 -45.67 2.80 13.43
N LEU A 175 -46.23 1.70 13.93
CA LEU A 175 -47.21 0.88 13.21
C LEU A 175 -48.46 0.83 14.08
N ASP A 176 -49.41 1.70 13.77
CA ASP A 176 -50.82 1.51 14.06
C ASP A 176 -51.59 2.19 12.92
N ASP A 177 -52.32 1.40 12.12
CA ASP A 177 -53.60 1.85 11.60
C ASP A 177 -54.53 0.65 11.34
N ASN A 178 -55.60 0.73 12.12
CA ASN A 178 -56.87 0.06 12.16
C ASN A 178 -57.60 0.05 10.80
N ASP A 179 -58.25 -1.07 10.43
CA ASP A 179 -59.56 -0.99 9.78
C ASP A 179 -60.37 -2.28 9.94
N ALA A 180 -61.59 -2.11 10.44
CA ALA A 180 -62.65 -3.10 10.62
C ALA A 180 -63.44 -3.31 9.30
N PRO A 181 -64.39 -4.26 9.22
CA PRO A 181 -65.70 -4.07 9.85
C PRO A 181 -66.18 -5.22 10.76
#